data_AF-A0AAW1FUV3-F1
#
_entry.id   AF-A0AAW1FUV3-F1
#
_cell.length_a   1.000
_cell.length_b   1.000
_cell.length_c   1.000
_cell.angle_alpha   90.00
_cell.angle_beta   90.00
_cell.angle_gamma   90.00
#
_symmetry.space_group_name_H-M   'P 1'
#
loop_
_entity.id
_entity.type
_entity.pdbx_description
1 polymer ?
#
loop_
_entity_poly.entity_id
_entity_poly.type
_entity_poly.pdbx_seq_one_letter_code
_entity_poly.pdbx_strand_id
1 'polypeptide(L)' 'MPPGRLPLEVFQARTTGKRPRGRPRTRWRDYISQLAWERLGIPQNELEHVAGEREVWVSLLGLLPPRPDPG' A
#
# COMPACT_ATOMS: atom_id res chain seq x y z
N MET A 1 -15.60 7.43 -30.85
CA MET A 1 -16.21 8.54 -30.06
C MET A 1 -17.70 8.26 -29.99
N PRO A 2 -18.35 8.24 -28.81
CA PRO A 2 -19.80 8.11 -28.75
C PRO A 2 -20.42 9.40 -29.33
N PRO A 3 -21.41 9.31 -30.23
CA PRO A 3 -21.98 10.48 -30.88
C PRO A 3 -22.91 11.22 -29.91
N GLY A 4 -22.56 12.46 -29.53
CA GLY A 4 -23.47 13.32 -28.74
C GLY A 4 -22.86 14.14 -27.59
N ARG A 5 -21.53 14.25 -27.45
CA ARG A 5 -20.90 15.08 -26.41
C ARG A 5 -20.43 16.42 -26.98
N LEU A 6 -20.80 17.52 -26.31
CA LEU A 6 -20.40 18.88 -26.72
C LEU A 6 -18.97 19.21 -26.23
N PRO A 7 -18.20 20.06 -26.94
CA PRO A 7 -16.79 20.34 -26.62
C PRO A 7 -16.51 20.93 -25.24
N LEU A 8 -17.53 21.47 -24.56
CA LEU A 8 -17.41 22.13 -23.24
C LEU A 8 -18.00 21.30 -22.08
N GLU A 9 -18.45 20.07 -22.35
CA GLU A 9 -19.07 19.21 -21.36
C GLU A 9 -18.00 18.57 -20.46
N VAL A 10 -17.65 19.25 -19.38
CA VAL A 10 -16.71 18.73 -18.39
C VAL A 10 -17.40 17.62 -17.62
N PHE A 11 -16.90 16.39 -17.74
CA PHE A 11 -17.36 15.25 -16.94
C PHE A 11 -17.05 15.51 -15.47
N GLN A 12 -17.98 16.11 -14.74
CA GLN A 12 -17.94 16.09 -13.28
C GLN A 12 -18.15 14.66 -12.83
N ALA A 13 -17.06 13.95 -12.58
CA ALA A 13 -17.10 12.71 -11.84
C ALA A 13 -17.61 13.03 -10.42
N ARG A 14 -18.95 13.01 -10.24
CA ARG A 14 -19.53 13.00 -8.90
C ARG A 14 -19.01 11.74 -8.23
N THR A 15 -18.19 11.90 -7.19
CA THR A 15 -17.70 10.79 -6.37
C THR A 15 -18.85 10.26 -5.52
N THR A 16 -19.83 9.60 -6.15
CA THR A 16 -21.01 9.02 -5.48
C THR A 16 -20.67 7.72 -4.73
N GLY A 17 -19.41 7.28 -4.76
CA GLY A 17 -18.94 6.09 -4.07
C GLY A 17 -18.64 6.35 -2.59
N LYS A 18 -19.39 5.72 -1.69
CA LYS A 18 -18.96 5.55 -0.30
C LYS A 18 -17.63 4.79 -0.29
N ARG A 19 -16.62 5.31 0.41
CA ARG A 19 -15.35 4.58 0.60
C ARG A 19 -15.67 3.22 1.25
N PRO A 20 -15.25 2.09 0.66
CA PRO A 20 -15.50 0.78 1.23
C PRO A 20 -14.95 0.74 2.66
N ARG A 21 -15.85 0.59 3.63
CA ARG A 21 -15.51 0.38 5.04
C ARG A 21 -15.22 -1.11 5.18
N GLY A 22 -13.97 -1.47 5.48
CA GLY A 22 -13.57 -2.87 5.60
C GLY A 22 -12.08 -3.11 5.42
N ARG A 23 -11.37 -2.23 4.70
CA ARG A 23 -9.90 -2.27 4.66
C ARG A 23 -9.34 -1.22 5.62
N PRO A 24 -8.76 -1.62 6.77
CA PRO A 24 -7.95 -0.72 7.56
C PRO A 24 -6.93 -0.04 6.65
N ARG A 25 -6.70 1.27 6.86
CA ARG A 25 -5.57 1.94 6.22
C ARG A 25 -4.30 1.43 6.89
N THR A 26 -3.89 0.20 6.59
CA THR A 26 -2.55 -0.25 6.94
C THR A 26 -1.62 0.67 6.18
N ARG A 27 -0.85 1.50 6.88
CA ARG A 27 0.18 2.27 6.21
C ARG A 27 1.14 1.23 5.62
N TRP A 28 1.63 1.48 4.42
CA TRP A 28 2.56 0.56 3.74
C TRP A 28 3.71 0.15 4.68
N ARG A 29 4.16 1.07 5.55
CA ARG A 29 5.18 0.86 6.56
C ARG A 29 4.76 -0.17 7.60
N ASP A 30 3.58 -0.02 8.19
CA ASP A 30 3.04 -0.97 9.19
C ASP A 30 2.94 -2.39 8.61
N TYR A 31 2.57 -2.49 7.33
CA TYR A 31 2.49 -3.77 6.62
C TYR A 31 3.86 -4.43 6.45
N ILE A 32 4.88 -3.67 6.04
CA ILE A 32 6.24 -4.21 5.91
C ILE A 32 6.82 -4.52 7.29
N SER A 33 6.56 -3.68 8.31
CA SER A 33 7.00 -3.95 9.67
C SER A 33 6.42 -5.25 10.23
N GLN A 34 5.14 -5.52 9.96
CA GLN A 34 4.51 -6.78 10.33
C GLN A 34 5.14 -7.96 9.61
N LEU A 35 5.41 -7.83 8.30
CA LEU A 35 6.08 -8.89 7.53
C LEU A 35 7.51 -9.16 8.02
N ALA A 36 8.29 -8.12 8.33
CA ALA A 36 9.64 -8.26 8.84
C ALA A 36 9.65 -8.94 10.23
N TRP A 37 8.68 -8.65 11.08
CA TRP A 37 8.48 -9.38 12.33
C TRP A 37 8.14 -10.86 12.10
N GLU A 38 7.10 -11.14 11.31
CA GLU A 38 6.58 -12.50 11.12
C GLU A 38 7.53 -13.41 10.30
N ARG A 39 8.30 -12.84 9.36
CA ARG A 39 9.12 -13.62 8.40
C ARG A 39 10.61 -13.55 8.69
N LEU A 40 11.09 -12.46 9.30
CA LEU A 40 12.51 -12.25 9.57
C LEU A 40 12.83 -12.19 11.07
N GLY A 41 11.82 -12.17 11.96
CA GLY A 41 12.02 -12.09 13.40
C GLY A 41 12.56 -10.73 13.88
N ILE A 42 12.48 -9.69 13.04
CA ILE A 42 13.05 -8.37 13.35
C ILE A 42 12.07 -7.61 14.23
N PRO A 43 12.48 -7.19 15.44
CA PRO A 43 11.58 -6.55 16.38
C PRO A 43 11.18 -5.13 15.91
N GLN A 44 9.95 -4.73 16.22
CA GLN A 44 9.38 -3.45 15.75
C GLN A 44 10.16 -2.22 16.22
N ASN A 45 10.82 -2.27 17.38
CA ASN A 45 11.64 -1.18 17.89
C ASN A 45 12.87 -0.89 17.01
N GLU A 46 13.48 -1.92 16.40
CA GLU A 46 14.58 -1.76 15.45
C GLU A 46 14.08 -1.15 14.14
N LEU A 47 12.89 -1.56 13.69
CA LEU A 47 12.23 -1.03 12.48
C LEU A 47 11.80 0.43 12.62
N GLU A 48 11.46 0.86 13.83
CA GLU A 48 11.19 2.27 14.13
C GLU A 48 12.45 3.14 14.04
N HIS A 49 13.62 2.58 14.40
CA HIS A 49 14.89 3.29 14.30
C HIS A 49 15.32 3.50 12.84
N VAL A 50 15.10 2.49 11.98
CA VAL A 50 15.41 2.56 10.53
C VAL A 50 14.27 3.16 9.70
N ALA A 51 13.22 3.67 10.35
CA ALA A 51 12.02 4.16 9.67
C ALA A 51 12.24 5.36 8.74
N GLY A 52 13.36 6.09 8.91
CA GLY A 52 13.79 7.18 8.04
C GLY A 52 14.71 6.74 6.89
N GLU A 53 15.24 5.52 6.92
CA GLU A 53 16.28 5.05 5.98
C GLU A 53 15.65 4.28 4.82
N ARG A 54 15.46 4.95 3.69
CA ARG A 54 14.77 4.38 2.52
C ARG A 54 15.49 3.14 1.95
N GLU A 55 16.82 3.15 2.00
CA GLU A 55 17.72 2.11 1.52
C GLU A 55 17.58 0.82 2.34
N VAL A 56 17.34 0.96 3.65
CA VAL A 56 17.06 -0.17 4.55
C VAL A 56 15.73 -0.81 4.21
N TRP A 57 14.69 0.00 3.92
CA TRP A 57 13.39 -0.53 3.49
C TRP A 57 13.46 -1.30 2.17
N VAL A 58 14.28 -0.86 1.21
CA VAL A 58 14.50 -1.58 -0.06
C VAL A 58 15.20 -2.91 0.19
N SER A 59 16.23 -2.92 1.05
CA SER A 59 16.94 -4.15 1.41
C SER A 59 16.04 -5.15 2.15
N LEU A 60 15.24 -4.66 3.11
CA LEU A 60 14.24 -5.46 3.83
C LEU A 60 13.24 -6.13 2.88
N LEU A 61 12.74 -5.37 1.90
CA LEU A 61 11.82 -5.90 0.89
C LEU A 61 12.45 -7.02 0.05
N GLY A 62 13.75 -6.96 -0.23
CA GLY A 62 14.47 -8.01 -0.96
C GLY A 62 14.72 -9.28 -0.14
N LEU A 63 14.73 -9.18 1.20
CA LEU A 63 14.87 -10.32 2.11
C LEU A 63 13.55 -11.03 2.41
N LEU A 64 12.42 -10.37 2.17
CA LEU A 64 11.12 -10.97 2.44
C LEU A 64 10.80 -12.09 1.45
N PRO A 65 10.30 -13.24 1.92
CA PRO A 65 9.90 -14.32 1.03
C PRO A 65 8.75 -13.87 0.12
N PRO A 66 8.67 -14.38 -1.12
CA PRO A 66 7.58 -14.06 -2.03
C PRO A 66 6.24 -14.42 -1.38
N ARG A 67 5.25 -13.56 -1.62
CA ARG A 67 3.92 -13.73 -1.04
C ARG A 67 3.36 -15.07 -1.52
N PRO A 68 2.86 -15.94 -0.62
CA PRO A 68 2.18 -17.16 -1.07
C PRO A 68 1.01 -16.76 -1.96
N ASP A 69 0.92 -17.35 -3.14
CA ASP A 69 -0.19 -17.09 -4.05
C ASP A 69 -1.51 -17.40 -3.34
N PRO A 70 -2.51 -16.51 -3.42
CA PRO A 70 -3.86 -16.87 -3.02
C PRO A 70 -4.36 -17.89 -4.05
N GLY A 71 -4.33 -19.17 -3.68
CA GLY A 71 -4.95 -20.27 -4.44
C GLY A 71 -6.45 -20.09 -4.63
#